data_AF-A0A1F7NQN8-F1
#
_entry.id   AF-A0A1F7NQN8-F1
#
_cell.length_a   1.000
_cell.length_b   1.000
_cell.length_c   1.000
_cell.angle_alpha   90.00
_cell.angle_beta   90.00
_cell.angle_gamma   90.00
#
_symmetry.space_group_name_H-M   'P 1'
#
loop_
_entity.id
_entity.type
_entity.pdbx_description
1 polymer ?
#
loop_
_entity_poly.entity_id
_entity_poly.type
_entity_poly.pdbx_seq_one_letter_code
_entity_poly.pdbx_strand_id
1 'polypeptide(L)' 'MLAKKTSKNQITLPKAIVQHLPDAEYFDVSLRDGEVVLRPVVISAPGERLKAVREKIRGLGLTEKDVERAIRWARSRRR' A
#
# COMPACT_ATOMS: atom_id res chain seq x y z
N MET A 1 17.66 19.62 2.36
CA MET A 1 18.72 18.71 2.88
C MET A 1 19.22 17.87 1.74
N LEU A 2 20.53 17.60 1.67
CA LEU A 2 21.12 16.74 0.65
C LEU A 2 21.62 15.45 1.30
N ALA A 3 21.44 14.31 0.64
CA ALA A 3 21.99 13.03 1.05
C ALA A 3 22.93 12.52 -0.04
N LYS A 4 24.11 12.03 0.35
CA LYS A 4 25.08 11.45 -0.58
C LYS A 4 24.83 9.96 -0.73
N LYS A 5 24.86 9.49 -1.97
CA LYS A 5 24.85 8.07 -2.30
C LYS A 5 26.22 7.45 -2.05
N THR A 6 26.28 6.34 -1.32
CA THR A 6 27.51 5.58 -1.08
C THR A 6 27.90 4.76 -2.33
N SER A 7 29.12 4.22 -2.35
CA SER A 7 29.57 3.31 -3.40
C SER A 7 28.74 2.03 -3.51
N LYS A 8 28.07 1.63 -2.42
CA LYS A 8 27.13 0.49 -2.37
C LYS A 8 25.70 0.88 -2.75
N ASN A 9 25.50 2.06 -3.34
CA ASN A 9 24.20 2.59 -3.71
C ASN A 9 23.24 2.83 -2.53
N GLN A 10 23.75 3.04 -1.32
CA GLN A 10 22.93 3.36 -0.15
C GLN A 10 22.79 4.88 0.01
N ILE A 11 21.64 5.33 0.49
CA ILE A 11 21.42 6.70 0.96
C ILE A 11 20.95 6.64 2.42
N THR A 12 21.39 7.58 3.24
CA THR A 12 20.92 7.70 4.62
C THR A 12 19.80 8.73 4.66
N LEU A 13 18.62 8.34 5.13
CA LEU A 13 17.52 9.27 5.34
C LEU A 13 17.82 10.17 6.54
N PRO A 14 17.70 11.51 6.39
CA PRO A 14 17.98 12.38 7.51
C PRO A 14 16.96 12.23 8.65
N LYS A 15 17.43 12.36 9.89
CA LYS A 15 16.62 12.17 11.11
C LYS A 15 15.33 12.99 11.12
N ALA A 16 15.39 14.24 10.64
CA ALA A 16 14.22 15.11 10.54
C ALA A 16 13.09 14.52 9.68
N ILE A 17 13.40 13.73 8.64
CA ILE A 17 12.40 13.05 7.81
C ILE A 17 11.87 11.80 8.50
N VAL A 18 12.77 10.98 9.05
CA VAL A 18 12.40 9.71 9.71
C VAL A 18 11.50 9.92 10.93
N GLN A 19 11.64 11.05 11.63
CA GLN A 19 10.76 11.40 12.75
C GLN A 19 9.28 11.54 12.36
N HIS A 20 8.98 11.83 11.08
CA HIS A 20 7.61 11.86 10.57
C HIS A 20 7.11 10.48 10.12
N LEU A 21 7.95 9.45 10.19
CA LEU A 21 7.69 8.07 9.74
C LEU A 21 8.07 7.05 10.84
N PRO A 22 7.52 7.17 12.07
CA PRO A 22 8.02 6.45 13.25
C PRO A 22 7.93 4.92 13.15
N ASP A 23 6.91 4.39 12.48
CA ASP A 23 6.65 2.94 12.38
C ASP A 23 7.15 2.33 11.05
N ALA A 24 7.89 3.10 10.24
CA ALA A 24 8.33 2.69 8.93
C ALA A 24 9.66 1.92 9.00
N GLU A 25 9.60 0.58 9.04
CA GLU A 25 10.79 -0.28 8.99
C GLU A 25 11.23 -0.60 7.55
N TYR A 26 10.26 -0.69 6.63
CA TYR A 26 10.48 -1.05 5.25
C TYR A 26 9.86 -0.04 4.30
N PHE A 27 10.49 0.10 3.13
CA PHE A 27 10.03 1.00 2.07
C PHE A 27 9.88 0.24 0.76
N ASP A 28 8.73 0.40 0.14
CA ASP A 28 8.56 0.13 -1.29
C ASP A 28 9.26 1.25 -2.07
N VAL A 29 10.23 0.89 -2.91
CA VAL A 29 11.10 1.82 -3.63
C VAL A 29 10.74 1.78 -5.10
N SER A 30 10.32 2.93 -5.65
CA SER A 30 9.96 3.06 -7.07
C SER A 30 10.52 4.33 -7.68
N LEU A 31 10.62 4.35 -9.02
CA LEU A 31 10.89 5.56 -9.80
C LEU A 31 9.59 6.12 -10.35
N ARG A 32 9.34 7.40 -10.15
CA ARG A 32 8.19 8.13 -10.74
C ARG A 32 8.68 9.49 -11.20
N ASP A 33 8.52 9.78 -12.48
CA ASP A 33 8.86 11.08 -13.08
C ASP A 33 10.30 11.54 -12.77
N GLY A 34 11.24 10.59 -12.71
CA GLY A 34 12.65 10.87 -12.38
C GLY A 34 12.96 10.97 -10.89
N GLU A 35 11.94 10.86 -10.03
CA GLU A 35 12.08 10.87 -8.57
C GLU A 35 12.13 9.46 -8.00
N VAL A 36 12.98 9.26 -6.99
CA VAL A 36 12.97 8.05 -6.17
C VAL A 36 11.90 8.23 -5.08
N VAL A 37 10.83 7.45 -5.16
CA VAL A 37 9.73 7.46 -4.20
C VAL A 37 9.91 6.31 -3.21
N LEU A 38 10.01 6.65 -1.93
CA LEU A 38 10.08 5.72 -0.82
C LEU A 38 8.73 5.73 -0.10
N ARG A 39 7.96 4.64 -0.23
CA ARG A 39 6.68 4.48 0.46
C ARG A 39 6.83 3.54 1.64
N PRO A 40 6.57 3.98 2.89
CA PRO A 40 6.51 3.08 4.03
C PRO A 40 5.56 1.92 3.78
N VAL A 41 6.00 0.71 4.09
CA VAL A 41 5.17 -0.50 4.03
C VAL A 41 5.39 -1.34 5.27
N VAL A 42 4.33 -2.01 5.69
CA VAL A 42 4.40 -3.04 6.73
C VAL A 42 4.65 -4.37 6.03
N ILE A 43 5.73 -5.06 6.38
CA ILE A 43 5.94 -6.44 5.96
C ILE A 43 5.12 -7.34 6.89
N SER A 44 3.88 -7.60 6.51
CA SER A 44 3.06 -8.64 7.14
C SER A 44 3.38 -10.00 6.54
N ALA A 45 3.23 -11.08 7.32
CA ALA A 45 3.51 -12.42 6.84
C ALA A 45 2.61 -12.76 5.62
N PRO A 46 3.08 -13.62 4.69
CA PRO A 46 2.27 -14.04 3.54
C PRO A 46 0.90 -14.55 4.00
N GLY A 47 -0.17 -13.90 3.54
CA GLY A 47 -1.55 -14.27 3.87
C GLY A 47 -2.23 -13.50 5.00
N GLU A 48 -1.49 -12.80 5.88
CA GLU A 48 -2.11 -12.02 6.98
C GLU A 48 -2.97 -10.86 6.47
N ARG A 49 -2.45 -10.10 5.50
CA ARG A 49 -3.21 -9.02 4.88
C ARG A 49 -4.48 -9.52 4.18
N LEU A 50 -4.40 -10.67 3.52
CA LEU A 50 -5.56 -11.30 2.87
C LEU A 50 -6.57 -11.81 3.90
N LYS A 51 -6.10 -12.35 5.02
CA LYS A 51 -6.95 -12.77 6.14
C LYS A 51 -7.73 -11.57 6.71
N ALA A 52 -7.06 -10.46 7.01
CA ALA A 52 -7.71 -9.25 7.50
C ALA A 52 -8.77 -8.70 6.52
N VAL A 53 -8.46 -8.71 5.22
CA VAL A 53 -9.43 -8.30 4.18
C VAL A 53 -10.63 -9.25 4.14
N ARG A 54 -10.40 -10.58 4.19
CA ARG A 54 -11.48 -11.59 4.19
C ARG A 54 -12.36 -11.48 5.43
N GLU A 55 -11.77 -11.26 6.61
CA GLU A 55 -12.51 -11.03 7.85
C GLU A 55 -13.38 -9.78 7.76
N LYS A 56 -12.84 -8.68 7.22
CA LYS A 56 -13.62 -7.45 6.99
C LYS A 56 -14.78 -7.67 6.02
N ILE A 57 -14.55 -8.35 4.90
CA ILE A 57 -15.60 -8.69 3.92
C ILE A 57 -16.71 -9.50 4.59
N ARG A 58 -16.34 -10.50 5.41
CA ARG A 58 -17.29 -11.32 6.16
C ARG A 58 -18.04 -10.50 7.22
N GLY A 59 -17.37 -9.61 7.94
CA GLY A 59 -17.99 -8.72 8.93
C GLY A 59 -18.99 -7.73 8.32
N LEU A 60 -18.79 -7.33 7.05
CA LEU A 60 -19.74 -6.52 6.29
C LEU A 60 -20.90 -7.34 5.70
N GLY A 61 -20.91 -8.67 5.89
CA GLY A 61 -21.95 -9.56 5.34
C GLY A 61 -21.94 -9.66 3.82
N LEU A 62 -20.83 -9.29 3.17
CA LEU A 62 -20.71 -9.31 1.72
C LEU A 62 -20.56 -10.76 1.22
N THR A 63 -21.33 -11.08 0.18
CA THR A 63 -21.41 -12.39 -0.46
C THR A 63 -21.20 -12.28 -1.96
N GLU A 64 -21.06 -13.42 -2.65
CA GLU A 64 -20.96 -13.46 -4.12
C GLU A 64 -22.18 -12.80 -4.81
N LYS A 65 -23.36 -12.88 -4.18
CA LYS A 65 -24.59 -12.23 -4.66
C LYS A 65 -24.49 -10.71 -4.69
N ASP A 66 -23.68 -10.11 -3.82
CA ASP A 66 -23.45 -8.66 -3.82
C ASP A 66 -22.70 -8.21 -5.08
N VAL A 67 -21.77 -9.04 -5.56
CA VAL A 67 -21.04 -8.78 -6.81
C VAL A 67 -22.01 -8.84 -7.99
N GLU A 68 -22.87 -9.86 -8.06
CA GLU A 68 -23.88 -9.98 -9.12
C GLU A 68 -24.86 -8.79 -9.11
N ARG A 69 -25.28 -8.33 -7.92
CA ARG A 69 -26.13 -7.14 -7.78
C ARG A 69 -25.43 -5.87 -8.25
N ALA A 70 -24.16 -5.68 -7.86
CA ALA A 70 -23.37 -4.52 -8.27
C ALA A 70 -23.18 -4.47 -9.80
N ILE A 71 -22.91 -5.62 -10.43
CA ILE A 71 -22.79 -5.72 -11.89
C ILE A 71 -24.10 -5.37 -12.58
N ARG A 72 -25.23 -5.91 -12.11
CA ARG A 72 -26.56 -5.59 -12.67
C ARG A 72 -26.88 -4.09 -12.55
N TRP A 73 -26.63 -3.50 -11.38
CA TRP A 73 -26.83 -2.07 -11.14
C TRP A 73 -25.97 -1.18 -12.04
N ALA A 74 -24.68 -1.51 -12.21
CA ALA A 74 -23.79 -0.77 -13.11
C ALA A 74 -24.27 -0.83 -14.56
N ARG A 75 -24.81 -1.97 -15.00
CA ARG A 75 -25.34 -2.16 -16.36
C ARG A 75 -26.70 -1.47 -16.59
N SER A 76 -27.54 -1.34 -15.56
CA SER A 76 -28.85 -0.67 -15.71
C SER A 76 -28.74 0.85 -15.86
N ARG A 77 -27.65 1.48 -15.38
CA ARG A 77 -27.38 2.92 -15.57
C ARG A 77 -26.85 3.30 -16.95
N ARG A 78 -26.58 2.32 -17.81
CA ARG A 78 -26.11 2.52 -19.19
C ARG A 78 -27.22 2.40 -20.24
N ARG A 79 -28.45 2.11 -19.81
CA ARG A 79 -29.66 2.07 -20.64
C ARG A 79 -30.54 3.26 -20.32
#